data_AF-A0A7C7UJZ3-F1
#
_entry.id   AF-A0A7C7UJZ3-F1
#
_cell.length_a   1.000
_cell.length_b   1.000
_cell.length_c   1.000
_cell.angle_alpha   90.00
_cell.angle_beta   90.00
_cell.angle_gamma   90.00
#
_symmetry.space_group_name_H-M   'P 1'
#
loop_
_entity.id
_entity.type
_entity.pdbx_description
1 polymer ?
#
loop_
_entity_poly.entity_id
_entity_poly.type
_entity_poly.pdbx_seq_one_letter_code
_entity_poly.pdbx_strand_id
1 'polypeptide(L)'
;MIRLICPELHLGLLRKDIRGEVKNLGHGSRITILELADKIKRLLDVDVKTRFNDEREGDIRHSQAQIERLKPVGFEFRYDFDEGLRRLADHLTTRVLSPVLQAQRREDEPDAPPGLSYWPQE
;
A
#
# COMPACT_ATOMS: atom_id res chain seq x y z
N MET A 1 5.68 -0.26 -1.46
CA MET A 1 5.17 -1.34 -2.33
C MET A 1 5.70 -1.25 -3.77
N ILE A 2 5.54 -0.11 -4.48
CA ILE A 2 5.98 0.05 -5.90
C ILE A 2 7.47 -0.30 -6.14
N ARG A 3 8.36 0.04 -5.20
CA ARG A 3 9.81 -0.23 -5.32
C ARG A 3 10.20 -1.71 -5.15
N LEU A 4 9.29 -2.56 -4.65
CA LEU A 4 9.54 -3.99 -4.39
C LEU A 4 9.26 -4.88 -5.61
N ILE A 5 8.62 -4.33 -6.65
CA ILE A 5 8.24 -5.04 -7.87
C ILE A 5 9.39 -5.07 -8.91
N CYS A 6 10.35 -4.15 -8.78
CA CYS A 6 11.17 -3.70 -9.91
C CYS A 6 12.37 -4.59 -10.31
N PRO A 7 13.10 -5.27 -9.41
CA PRO A 7 14.29 -6.03 -9.84
C PRO A 7 13.94 -7.27 -10.69
N GLU A 8 12.93 -8.04 -10.30
CA GLU A 8 12.63 -9.35 -10.88
C GLU A 8 11.81 -9.24 -12.18
N LEU A 9 10.94 -8.22 -12.29
CA LEU A 9 10.21 -7.92 -13.53
C LEU A 9 11.16 -7.53 -14.67
N HIS A 10 12.29 -6.88 -14.35
CA HIS A 10 13.28 -6.44 -15.33
C HIS A 10 13.94 -7.61 -16.06
N LEU A 11 14.31 -8.68 -15.34
CA LEU A 11 14.96 -9.86 -15.94
C LEU A 11 14.01 -10.68 -16.82
N GLY A 12 12.74 -10.80 -16.42
CA GLY A 12 11.71 -11.46 -17.21
C GLY A 12 11.41 -10.74 -18.53
N LEU A 13 11.25 -9.40 -18.50
CA LEU A 13 10.86 -8.58 -19.66
C LEU A 13 11.94 -8.44 -20.75
N LEU A 14 13.20 -8.77 -20.44
CA LEU A 14 14.30 -8.72 -21.43
C LEU A 14 14.33 -9.93 -22.37
N ARG A 15 13.52 -10.97 -22.07
CA ARG A 15 13.38 -12.15 -22.91
C ARG A 15 12.74 -11.81 -24.25
N LYS A 16 13.44 -12.15 -25.35
CA LYS A 16 12.97 -11.87 -26.72
C LYS A 16 11.68 -12.62 -27.06
N ASP A 17 11.47 -13.79 -26.46
CA ASP A 17 10.35 -14.69 -26.68
C ASP A 17 9.03 -14.23 -26.04
N ILE A 18 9.02 -13.16 -25.24
CA ILE A 18 7.80 -12.64 -24.61
C ILE A 18 7.48 -11.18 -25.02
N ARG A 19 8.19 -10.64 -26.00
CA ARG A 19 7.98 -9.27 -26.49
C ARG A 19 6.58 -9.13 -27.11
N GLY A 20 5.89 -8.05 -26.76
CA GLY A 20 4.55 -7.73 -27.26
C GLY A 20 3.41 -8.39 -26.48
N GLU A 21 3.70 -9.20 -25.46
CA GLU A 21 2.67 -9.80 -24.63
C GLU A 21 2.25 -8.90 -23.45
N VAL A 22 0.93 -8.75 -23.26
CA VAL A 22 0.36 -8.14 -22.06
C VAL A 22 0.17 -9.22 -20.99
N LYS A 23 0.69 -9.00 -19.79
CA LYS A 23 0.55 -9.89 -18.63
C LYS A 23 0.12 -9.07 -17.41
N ASN A 24 -0.81 -9.62 -16.62
CA ASN A 24 -1.24 -8.97 -15.38
C ASN A 24 -0.20 -9.18 -14.29
N LEU A 25 -0.05 -8.18 -13.43
CA LEU A 25 0.80 -8.23 -12.25
C LEU A 25 0.01 -7.82 -11.01
N GLY A 26 0.11 -8.63 -9.96
CA GLY A 26 -0.52 -8.39 -8.66
C GLY A 26 -0.28 -9.56 -7.73
N HIS A 27 -0.73 -9.49 -6.47
CA HIS A 27 -0.43 -10.51 -5.46
C HIS A 27 -0.90 -11.93 -5.81
N GLY A 28 -1.87 -12.08 -6.71
CA GLY A 28 -2.38 -13.38 -7.16
C GLY A 28 -3.42 -14.01 -6.25
N SER A 29 -3.51 -13.58 -4.99
CA SER A 29 -4.59 -13.94 -4.07
C SER A 29 -5.46 -12.73 -3.68
N ARG A 30 -6.60 -13.02 -3.06
CA ARG A 30 -7.59 -12.02 -2.64
C ARG A 30 -7.35 -11.57 -1.21
N ILE A 31 -7.55 -10.28 -0.96
CA ILE A 31 -7.68 -9.69 0.38
C ILE A 31 -8.85 -8.70 0.35
N THR A 32 -9.66 -8.70 1.39
CA THR A 32 -10.74 -7.73 1.57
C THR A 32 -10.23 -6.45 2.23
N ILE A 33 -10.98 -5.36 2.09
CA ILE A 33 -10.66 -4.08 2.76
C ILE A 33 -10.66 -4.26 4.29
N LEU A 34 -11.56 -5.07 4.83
CA LEU A 34 -11.64 -5.35 6.27
C LEU A 34 -10.42 -6.13 6.77
N GLU A 35 -10.00 -7.17 6.07
CA GLU A 35 -8.79 -7.92 6.42
C GLU A 35 -7.54 -7.03 6.36
N LEU A 36 -7.45 -6.17 5.35
CA LEU A 36 -6.36 -5.20 5.22
C LEU A 36 -6.37 -4.21 6.38
N ALA A 37 -7.52 -3.63 6.71
CA ALA A 37 -7.67 -2.71 7.84
C ALA A 37 -7.27 -3.37 9.17
N ASP A 38 -7.69 -4.61 9.38
CA ASP A 38 -7.33 -5.38 10.57
C ASP A 38 -5.83 -5.71 10.64
N LYS A 39 -5.21 -6.06 9.51
CA LYS A 39 -3.75 -6.26 9.43
C LYS A 39 -3.00 -4.97 9.77
N ILE A 40 -3.45 -3.83 9.26
CA ILE A 40 -2.84 -2.51 9.55
C ILE A 40 -2.97 -2.16 11.03
N LYS A 41 -4.16 -2.33 11.64
CA LYS A 41 -4.37 -2.05 13.07
C LYS A 41 -3.44 -2.87 13.96
N ARG A 42 -3.34 -4.18 13.70
CA ARG A 42 -2.44 -5.08 14.42
C ARG A 42 -0.97 -4.71 14.22
N LEU A 43 -0.59 -4.36 12.99
CA LEU A 43 0.78 -4.02 12.64
C LEU A 43 1.25 -2.73 13.32
N LEU A 44 0.35 -1.75 13.49
CA LEU A 44 0.65 -0.46 14.10
C LEU A 44 0.32 -0.39 15.60
N ASP A 45 -0.23 -1.46 16.17
CA ASP A 45 -0.71 -1.53 17.55
C ASP A 45 -1.68 -0.38 17.91
N VAL A 46 -2.69 -0.17 17.06
CA VAL A 46 -3.69 0.89 17.25
C VAL A 46 -5.09 0.32 17.42
N ASP A 47 -5.82 0.85 18.40
CA ASP A 47 -7.23 0.54 18.64
C ASP A 47 -8.13 1.63 18.03
N VAL A 48 -8.43 1.49 16.74
CA VAL A 48 -9.29 2.42 15.99
C VAL A 48 -10.46 1.67 15.37
N LYS A 49 -11.66 2.23 15.51
CA LYS A 49 -12.88 1.65 14.93
C LYS A 49 -12.99 1.97 13.43
N THR A 50 -13.26 0.95 12.63
CA THR A 50 -13.61 1.11 11.21
C THR A 50 -14.97 1.80 11.10
N ARG A 51 -15.06 2.87 10.29
CA ARG A 51 -16.31 3.54 9.94
C ARG A 51 -16.68 3.19 8.50
N PHE A 52 -17.95 2.85 8.28
CA PHE A 52 -18.47 2.54 6.95
C PHE A 52 -19.17 3.77 6.39
N ASN A 53 -18.82 4.10 5.15
CA ASN A 53 -19.44 5.17 4.37
C ASN A 53 -20.00 4.55 3.08
N ASP A 54 -20.74 5.34 2.31
CA ASP A 54 -21.28 4.93 1.02
C ASP A 54 -20.16 4.54 0.02
N GLU A 55 -20.47 3.60 -0.88
CA GLU A 55 -19.58 3.17 -1.98
C GLU A 55 -19.25 4.37 -2.87
N ARG A 56 -17.98 4.54 -3.26
CA ARG A 56 -17.59 5.64 -4.14
C ARG A 56 -17.97 5.29 -5.57
N GLU A 57 -18.37 6.29 -6.35
CA GLU A 57 -18.61 6.09 -7.77
C GLU A 57 -17.34 5.53 -8.45
N GLY A 58 -17.48 4.38 -9.12
CA GLY A 58 -16.37 3.68 -9.77
C GLY A 58 -15.64 2.63 -8.92
N ASP A 59 -16.06 2.37 -7.67
CA ASP A 59 -15.48 1.30 -6.86
C ASP A 59 -15.67 -0.09 -7.51
N ILE A 60 -14.58 -0.88 -7.49
CA ILE A 60 -14.57 -2.24 -8.04
C ILE A 60 -14.70 -3.23 -6.88
N ARG A 61 -15.79 -3.99 -6.85
CA ARG A 61 -16.07 -4.98 -5.78
C ARG A 61 -15.08 -6.14 -5.76
N HIS A 62 -14.64 -6.60 -6.92
CA HIS A 62 -13.74 -7.73 -7.06
C HIS A 62 -12.62 -7.40 -8.04
N SER A 63 -11.41 -7.21 -7.51
CA SER A 63 -10.19 -7.00 -8.29
C SER A 63 -9.17 -8.05 -7.89
N GLN A 64 -8.85 -8.96 -8.81
CA GLN A 64 -7.84 -10.00 -8.61
C GLN A 64 -7.05 -10.20 -9.90
N ALA A 65 -5.73 -10.02 -9.81
CA ALA A 65 -4.84 -10.24 -10.95
C ALA A 65 -4.63 -11.74 -11.18
N GLN A 66 -4.92 -12.20 -12.39
CA GLN A 66 -4.55 -13.53 -12.86
C GLN A 66 -3.06 -13.53 -13.26
N ILE A 67 -2.19 -14.16 -12.46
CA ILE A 67 -0.73 -14.07 -12.59
C ILE A 67 -0.06 -15.35 -13.13
N GLU A 68 -0.84 -16.34 -13.56
CA GLU A 68 -0.36 -17.62 -14.06
C GLU A 68 0.58 -17.45 -15.25
N ARG A 69 0.36 -16.41 -16.06
CA ARG A 69 1.20 -16.06 -17.21
C ARG A 69 2.58 -15.50 -16.82
N LEU A 70 2.80 -15.19 -15.55
CA LEU A 70 4.10 -14.78 -15.01
C LEU A 70 4.97 -15.97 -14.58
N LYS A 71 4.39 -17.14 -14.31
CA LYS A 71 5.16 -18.33 -13.86
C LYS A 71 6.18 -18.82 -14.91
N PRO A 72 5.83 -18.98 -16.21
CA PRO A 72 6.79 -19.46 -17.22
C PRO A 72 7.95 -18.50 -17.48
N VAL A 73 7.82 -17.23 -17.12
CA VAL A 73 8.88 -16.23 -17.29
C VAL A 73 9.83 -16.17 -16.10
N GLY A 74 9.64 -17.04 -15.11
CA GLY A 74 10.49 -17.11 -13.91
C GLY A 74 10.28 -15.95 -12.94
N PHE A 75 9.13 -15.27 -13.03
CA PHE A 75 8.80 -14.22 -12.07
C PHE A 75 8.34 -14.83 -10.75
N GLU A 76 8.98 -14.44 -9.66
CA GLU A 76 8.63 -14.83 -8.30
C GLU A 76 8.56 -13.60 -7.40
N PHE A 77 7.54 -13.55 -6.55
CA PHE A 77 7.45 -12.51 -5.52
C PHE A 77 8.50 -12.76 -4.45
N ARG A 78 9.40 -11.79 -4.26
CA ARG A 78 10.43 -11.86 -3.21
C ARG A 78 9.86 -11.77 -1.79
N TYR A 79 8.69 -11.15 -1.65
CA TYR A 79 8.03 -10.93 -0.37
C TYR A 79 6.57 -11.33 -0.51
N ASP A 80 6.01 -11.91 0.55
CA ASP A 80 4.58 -12.06 0.67
C ASP A 80 3.89 -10.71 0.98
N PHE A 81 2.56 -10.73 1.02
CA PHE A 81 1.76 -9.54 1.31
C PHE A 81 2.11 -8.90 2.66
N ASP A 82 2.27 -9.72 3.70
CA ASP A 82 2.41 -9.25 5.07
C ASP A 82 3.79 -8.60 5.30
N GLU A 83 4.85 -9.18 4.76
CA GLU A 83 6.19 -8.58 4.76
C GLU A 83 6.22 -7.28 3.92
N GLY A 84 5.53 -7.27 2.78
CA GLY A 84 5.36 -6.07 1.97
C GLY A 84 4.65 -4.93 2.72
N LEU A 85 3.61 -5.26 3.47
CA LEU A 85 2.84 -4.33 4.31
C LEU A 85 3.67 -3.81 5.49
N ARG A 86 4.40 -4.71 6.18
CA ARG A 86 5.32 -4.35 7.28
C ARG A 86 6.37 -3.35 6.84
N ARG A 87 7.04 -3.60 5.71
CA ARG A 87 8.04 -2.68 5.14
C ARG A 87 7.45 -1.32 4.78
N LEU A 88 6.20 -1.30 4.31
CA LEU A 88 5.52 -0.04 4.01
C LEU A 88 5.25 0.74 5.29
N ALA A 89 4.73 0.09 6.33
CA ALA A 89 4.51 0.72 7.63
C ALA A 89 5.81 1.29 8.21
N ASP A 90 6.88 0.49 8.27
CA ASP A 90 8.21 0.93 8.73
C ASP A 90 8.71 2.16 7.98
N HIS A 91 8.53 2.18 6.66
CA HIS A 91 8.94 3.30 5.82
C HIS A 91 8.15 4.58 6.15
N LEU A 92 6.84 4.46 6.32
CA LEU A 92 5.96 5.59 6.63
C LEU A 92 6.23 6.14 8.03
N THR A 93 6.38 5.28 9.03
CA THR A 93 6.65 5.70 10.42
C THR A 93 8.02 6.34 10.57
N THR A 94 9.05 5.79 9.92
CA THR A 94 10.43 6.27 10.06
C THR A 94 10.71 7.53 9.25
N ARG A 95 10.14 7.67 8.04
CA ARG A 95 10.55 8.72 7.09
C ARG A 95 9.51 9.80 6.81
N VAL A 96 8.22 9.50 6.93
CA VAL A 96 7.16 10.42 6.51
C VAL A 96 6.44 11.00 7.72
N LEU A 97 6.06 10.15 8.67
CA LEU A 97 5.29 10.56 9.83
C LEU A 97 6.17 11.16 10.94
N SER A 98 7.46 10.81 11.03
CA SER A 98 8.35 11.40 12.05
C SER A 98 8.42 12.93 11.98
N PRO A 99 8.63 13.59 10.81
CA PRO A 99 8.64 15.05 10.73
C PRO A 99 7.25 15.68 10.90
N VAL A 100 6.20 15.05 10.34
CA VAL A 100 4.81 15.57 10.41
C VAL A 100 4.24 15.47 11.81
N LEU A 101 4.41 14.35 12.51
CA LEU A 101 3.97 14.18 13.90
C LEU A 101 4.77 15.05 14.88
N GLN A 102 6.02 15.38 14.56
CA GLN A 102 6.80 16.35 15.34
C GLN A 102 6.30 17.79 15.11
N ALA A 103 5.85 18.12 13.91
CA ALA A 103 5.22 19.41 13.61
C ALA A 103 3.84 19.54 14.28
N GLN A 104 2.99 18.50 14.19
CA GLN A 104 1.66 18.48 14.82
C GLN A 104 1.72 18.61 16.35
N ARG A 105 2.68 17.93 17.01
CA ARG A 105 2.85 18.06 18.48
C ARG A 105 3.24 19.46 18.95
N ARG A 106 3.86 20.28 18.10
CA ARG A 106 4.14 21.70 18.40
C ARG A 106 2.90 22.57 18.25
N GLU A 107 1.93 22.15 17.44
CA GLU A 107 0.64 22.83 17.28
C GLU A 107 -0.35 22.51 18.42
N ASP A 108 -0.18 21.36 19.09
CA ASP A 108 -0.97 20.96 20.27
C ASP A 108 -0.40 21.54 21.61
N GLU A 109 0.68 22.32 21.56
CA GLU A 109 1.30 22.98 22.72
C GLU A 109 0.45 24.19 23.16
N PRO A 110 0.29 24.48 24.47
CA PRO A 110 -0.63 25.53 24.94
C PRO A 110 -0.34 26.96 24.45
N ASP A 111 0.83 27.18 23.84
CA ASP A 111 1.28 28.44 23.22
C ASP A 111 1.36 28.38 21.68
N ALA A 112 0.75 27.39 21.04
CA ALA A 112 0.77 27.26 19.58
C ALA A 112 0.00 28.41 18.89
N PRO A 113 0.56 29.04 17.84
CA PRO A 113 -0.14 30.07 17.07
C PRO A 113 -1.36 29.47 16.37
N PRO A 114 -2.48 30.20 16.24
CA PRO A 114 -3.72 29.63 15.73
C PRO A 114 -3.63 29.24 14.25
N GLY A 115 -3.80 27.92 13.99
CA GLY A 115 -4.51 27.36 12.85
C GLY A 115 -3.74 27.19 11.53
N LEU A 116 -3.17 26.00 11.31
CA LEU A 116 -2.88 25.45 9.98
C LEU A 116 -3.84 24.29 9.68
N SER A 117 -4.99 24.60 9.08
CA SER A 117 -5.96 23.59 8.61
C SER A 117 -5.44 22.93 7.33
N TYR A 118 -4.86 21.74 7.45
CA TYR A 118 -4.41 20.91 6.32
C TYR A 118 -5.50 19.96 5.80
N TRP A 119 -6.77 20.39 5.70
CA TRP A 119 -7.77 19.72 4.85
C TRP A 119 -8.75 20.77 4.31
N PRO A 120 -9.02 20.82 3.01
CA PRO A 120 -10.06 21.69 2.47
C PRO A 120 -11.42 21.21 3.00
N GLN A 121 -12.14 22.12 3.63
CA GLN A 121 -13.56 21.94 3.93
C GLN A 121 -14.32 22.27 2.64
N GLU A 122 -14.89 21.26 2.00
CA GLU A 122 -16.01 21.41 1.06
C GLU A 122 -17.31 21.05 1.78
#